data_AF-A0A1G9QX69-F1
#
_entry.id   AF-A0A1G9QX69-F1
#
_cell.length_a   1.000
_cell.length_b   1.000
_cell.length_c   1.000
_cell.angle_alpha   90.00
_cell.angle_beta   90.00
_cell.angle_gamma   90.00
#
_symmetry.space_group_name_H-M   'P 1'
#
loop_
_entity.id
_entity.type
_entity.pdbx_description
1 polymer ?
#
loop_
_entity_poly.entity_id
_entity_poly.type
_entity_poly.pdbx_seq_one_letter_code
_entity_poly.pdbx_strand_id
1 'polypeptide(L)' 'MHLRAAIECYKRIGVYRKELYSMAIDREISHPDVINISQQLDKEIINIQKIIQEVGLFGVLK' A
#
# COMPACT_ATOMS: atom_id res chain seq x y z
N MET A 1 -8.96 -16.63 -2.93
CA MET A 1 -7.82 -16.14 -2.12
C MET A 1 -7.50 -14.67 -2.38
N HIS A 2 -7.53 -14.18 -3.63
CA HIS A 2 -7.19 -12.79 -3.97
C HIS A 2 -8.03 -11.71 -3.26
N LEU A 3 -9.34 -11.92 -3.04
CA LEU A 3 -10.19 -10.93 -2.35
C LEU A 3 -9.73 -10.67 -0.90
N ARG A 4 -9.39 -11.71 -0.14
CA ARG A 4 -8.91 -11.54 1.24
C ARG A 4 -7.57 -10.80 1.27
N ALA A 5 -6.64 -11.18 0.40
CA ALA A 5 -5.35 -10.50 0.27
C ALA A 5 -5.52 -9.02 -0.12
N ALA A 6 -6.45 -8.73 -1.03
CA ALA A 6 -6.78 -7.35 -1.42
C ALA A 6 -7.33 -6.54 -0.25
N ILE A 7 -8.26 -7.09 0.54
CA ILE A 7 -8.82 -6.42 1.73
C ILE A 7 -7.74 -6.15 2.77
N GLU A 8 -6.86 -7.12 3.04
CA GLU A 8 -5.77 -6.96 4.00
C GLU A 8 -4.75 -5.92 3.53
N CYS A 9 -4.40 -5.92 2.25
CA CYS A 9 -3.51 -4.92 1.65
C CYS A 9 -4.12 -3.51 1.71
N TYR A 10 -5.40 -3.35 1.35
CA TYR A 10 -6.12 -2.09 1.46
C TYR A 10 -6.11 -1.51 2.89
N LYS A 11 -6.31 -2.37 3.89
CA LYS A 11 -6.22 -1.95 5.31
C LYS A 11 -4.83 -1.44 5.67
N ARG A 12 -3.77 -2.12 5.25
CA ARG A 12 -2.38 -1.70 5.51
C ARG A 12 -2.04 -0.38 4.81
N ILE A 13 -2.45 -0.19 3.56
CA ILE A 13 -2.33 1.09 2.84
C ILE A 13 -2.98 2.21 3.65
N GLY A 14 -4.20 2.00 4.17
CA GLY A 14 -4.90 2.97 4.99
C GLY A 14 -4.12 3.37 6.25
N VAL A 15 -3.53 2.39 6.94
CA VAL A 15 -2.71 2.60 8.14
C VAL A 15 -1.44 3.39 7.80
N TYR A 16 -0.64 2.92 6.84
CA TYR A 16 0.62 3.56 6.47
C TYR A 16 0.43 4.97 5.93
N ARG A 17 -0.65 5.22 5.18
CA ARG A 17 -0.98 6.58 4.71
C ARG A 17 -1.28 7.51 5.88
N LYS A 18 -2.06 7.06 6.87
CA LYS A 18 -2.39 7.86 8.05
C LYS A 18 -1.14 8.16 8.88
N GLU A 19 -0.29 7.16 9.09
CA GLU A 19 0.97 7.32 9.83
C GLU A 19 1.93 8.26 9.10
N LEU A 20 2.12 8.08 7.79
CA LEU A 20 2.97 8.96 6.97
C LEU A 20 2.52 10.42 7.07
N TYR A 21 1.22 10.71 6.97
CA TYR A 21 0.72 12.07 7.11
C TYR A 21 0.95 12.64 8.51
N SER A 22 0.68 11.86 9.57
CA SER A 22 0.93 12.31 10.94
C SER A 22 2.42 12.63 11.14
N MET A 23 3.30 11.76 10.66
CA MET A 23 4.74 11.92 10.84
C MET A 23 5.31 13.06 9.99
N ALA A 24 4.80 13.28 8.78
CA ALA A 24 5.24 14.38 7.93
C ALA A 24 4.73 15.76 8.40
N ILE A 25 3.70 15.81 9.25
CA ILE A 25 3.27 17.04 9.93
C ILE A 25 4.22 17.35 11.09
N ASP A 26 4.56 16.34 11.89
CA ASP A 26 5.36 16.51 13.10
C ASP A 26 6.87 16.56 12.81
N ARG A 27 7.31 16.05 11.66
CA ARG A 27 8.71 15.88 11.27
C ARG A 27 8.93 16.28 9.81
N GLU A 28 10.16 16.61 9.47
CA GLU A 28 10.54 16.87 8.08
C GLU A 28 10.40 15.62 7.21
N ILE A 29 10.08 15.82 5.93
CA ILE A 29 9.91 14.75 4.93
C ILE A 29 11.18 13.89 4.73
N SER A 30 12.34 14.46 5.03
CA SER A 30 13.66 13.83 4.96
C SER A 30 13.97 12.95 6.18
N HIS A 31 13.11 12.97 7.21
CA HIS A 31 13.33 12.20 8.42
C HIS A 31 13.35 10.70 8.11
N PRO A 32 14.33 9.92 8.61
CA PRO A 32 14.47 8.50 8.30
C PRO A 32 13.20 7.68 8.49
N ASP A 33 12.48 7.90 9.60
CA ASP A 33 11.22 7.18 9.85
C ASP A 33 10.09 7.56 8.87
N VAL A 34 10.05 8.81 8.39
CA VAL A 34 9.08 9.27 7.37
C VAL A 34 9.40 8.60 6.02
N ILE A 35 10.68 8.49 5.68
CA ILE A 35 11.14 7.77 4.49
C ILE A 35 10.79 6.28 4.60
N ASN A 36 11.03 5.65 5.76
CA ASN A 36 10.74 4.24 5.96
C ASN A 36 9.25 3.94 5.80
N ILE A 37 8.37 4.72 6.45
CA ILE A 37 6.91 4.49 6.33
C ILE A 37 6.41 4.76 4.91
N SER A 38 6.98 5.75 4.21
CA SER A 38 6.72 5.99 2.78
C SER A 38 7.07 4.77 1.92
N GLN A 39 8.24 4.16 2.13
CA GLN A 39 8.64 2.95 1.42
C GLN A 39 7.73 1.74 1.72
N GLN A 40 7.20 1.62 2.94
CA GLN A 40 6.24 0.56 3.26
C GLN A 40 4.90 0.77 2.56
N LEU A 41 4.43 2.02 2.49
CA LEU A 41 3.23 2.39 1.72
C LEU A 41 3.39 2.03 0.24
N ASP A 42 4.52 2.40 -0.37
CA ASP A 42 4.82 2.09 -1.78
C ASP A 42 4.81 0.58 -2.06
N LYS A 43 5.38 -0.24 -1.17
CA LYS A 43 5.35 -1.70 -1.30
C LYS A 43 3.92 -2.25 -1.32
N GLU A 44 3.04 -1.74 -0.45
CA GLU A 44 1.65 -2.18 -0.43
C GLU A 44 0.88 -1.71 -1.68
N ILE A 45 1.17 -0.50 -2.20
CA ILE A 45 0.59 -0.02 -3.46
C ILE A 45 1.00 -0.94 -4.63
N ILE A 46 2.26 -1.35 -4.71
CA ILE A 46 2.72 -2.31 -5.72
C ILE A 46 2.02 -3.66 -5.54
N ASN A 47 1.84 -4.13 -4.30
CA ASN A 47 1.16 -5.40 -4.03
C ASN A 47 -0.31 -5.38 -4.44
N ILE A 48 -1.06 -4.31 -4.14
CA ILE A 48 -2.46 -4.21 -4.57
C ILE A 48 -2.57 -4.16 -6.11
N GLN A 49 -1.65 -3.47 -6.79
CA GLN A 49 -1.59 -3.44 -8.25
C GLN A 49 -1.38 -4.84 -8.84
N LYS A 50 -0.49 -5.66 -8.27
CA LYS A 50 -0.29 -7.06 -8.68
C LYS A 50 -1.55 -7.88 -8.49
N ILE A 51 -2.22 -7.76 -7.34
CA ILE A 51 -3.47 -8.47 -7.08
C ILE A 51 -4.55 -8.08 -8.10
N ILE A 52 -4.66 -6.78 -8.44
CA ILE A 52 -5.60 -6.30 -9.46
C ILE A 52 -5.24 -6.88 -10.84
N GLN A 53 -3.96 -6.91 -11.21
CA GLN A 53 -3.50 -7.48 -12.47
C GLN A 53 -3.82 -8.98 -12.57
N GLU A 54 -3.56 -9.75 -11.51
CA GLU A 54 -3.90 -11.17 -11.45
C GLU A 54 -5.39 -11.38 -11.66
N VAL A 55 -6.24 -10.65 -10.93
CA VAL A 55 -7.70 -10.73 -11.07
C VAL A 55 -8.17 -10.29 -12.47
N GLY A 56 -7.56 -9.24 -13.04
CA GLY A 56 -7.87 -8.74 -14.38
C GLY A 56 -7.48 -9.73 -15.48
N LEU A 57 -6.32 -10.39 -15.38
CA LEU A 57 -5.87 -11.45 -16.30
C LEU A 57 -6.81 -12.67 -16.26
N PHE A 58 -7.35 -13.02 -15.09
CA PHE A 58 -8.40 -14.05 -14.98
C PHE A 58 -9.72 -13.67 -15.68
N GLY A 59 -9.99 -12.37 -15.87
CA GLY A 59 -11.18 -11.89 -16.58
C GLY A 59 -11.07 -11.93 -18.10
N VAL A 60 -9.85 -11.89 -18.66
CA VAL A 60 -9.58 -11.90 -20.11
C VAL A 60 -9.45 -13.33 -20.67
N LEU A 61 -9.16 -14.32 -19.83
CA LEU A 61 -9.03 -15.74 -20.20
C LEU A 61 -10.34 -16.55 -20.06
N LYS A 62 -11.50 -15.90 -20.05
CA LYS A 62 -12.82 -16.55 -20.02
C LYS A 62 -13.61 -16.34 -21.29
#